data_AF-A0A520V6I4-F1
#
_entry.id   AF-A0A520V6I4-F1
#
_cell.length_a   1.000
_cell.length_b   1.000
_cell.length_c   1.000
_cell.angle_alpha   90.00
_cell.angle_beta   90.00
_cell.angle_gamma   90.00
#
_symmetry.space_group_name_H-M   'P 1'
#
loop_
_entity.id
_entity.type
_entity.pdbx_description
1 polymer ?
#
loop_
_entity_poly.entity_id
_entity_poly.type
_entity_poly.pdbx_seq_one_letter_code
_entity_poly.pdbx_strand_id
1 'polypeptide(L)'
;MLLILKKFYSKKADSMLNILILDNKHLFIKSELTNEYRFTDSEIWIKNFNKQPAKDEKTIEKFDLEDIDYLITKGKDNLLGKKMLPIKDSKYIEIFEKLIKL
;
A
#
# COMPACT_ATOMS: atom_id res chain seq x y z
N MET A 1 13.25 9.25 3.07
CA MET A 1 11.91 8.64 2.92
C MET A 1 11.72 7.62 4.02
N LEU A 2 10.54 7.61 4.62
CA LEU A 2 10.08 6.64 5.60
C LEU A 2 9.02 5.76 4.94
N LEU A 3 9.26 4.46 4.93
CA LEU A 3 8.29 3.47 4.45
C LEU A 3 7.87 2.59 5.61
N ILE A 4 6.59 2.59 5.93
CA ILE A 4 6.01 1.80 7.02
C ILE A 4 5.16 0.70 6.40
N LEU A 5 5.41 -0.55 6.81
CA LEU A 5 4.53 -1.67 6.54
C LEU A 5 3.61 -1.89 7.73
N LYS A 6 2.31 -1.94 7.47
CA LYS A 6 1.27 -2.29 8.42
C LYS A 6 0.47 -3.49 7.93
N LYS A 7 0.18 -4.41 8.83
CA LYS A 7 -0.74 -5.51 8.60
C LYS A 7 -1.88 -5.42 9.60
N PHE A 8 -3.14 -5.39 9.13
CA PHE A 8 -4.31 -5.42 10.01
C PHE A 8 -5.50 -6.08 9.34
N TYR A 9 -6.45 -6.50 10.15
CA TYR A 9 -7.70 -7.05 9.68
C TYR A 9 -8.73 -5.94 9.43
N SER A 10 -9.25 -5.85 8.22
CA SER A 10 -10.32 -4.94 7.85
C SER A 10 -11.66 -5.66 7.91
N LYS A 11 -12.50 -5.30 8.88
CA LYS A 11 -13.88 -5.80 8.98
C LYS A 11 -14.70 -5.51 7.71
N LYS A 12 -14.46 -4.36 7.08
CA LYS A 12 -15.17 -3.94 5.86
C LYS A 12 -14.81 -4.81 4.67
N ALA A 13 -13.55 -5.21 4.55
CA ALA A 13 -13.07 -6.05 3.47
C ALA A 13 -13.12 -7.55 3.80
N ASP A 14 -13.50 -7.88 5.04
CA ASP A 14 -13.40 -9.22 5.63
C ASP A 14 -12.04 -9.89 5.33
N SER A 15 -10.96 -9.11 5.42
CA SER A 15 -9.64 -9.52 4.95
C SER A 15 -8.53 -8.92 5.77
N MET A 16 -7.44 -9.67 5.90
CA MET A 16 -6.15 -9.09 6.21
C MET A 16 -5.72 -8.17 5.06
N LEU A 17 -5.24 -6.98 5.42
CA LEU A 17 -4.68 -6.02 4.50
C LEU A 17 -3.20 -5.83 4.83
N ASN A 18 -2.35 -5.88 3.80
CA ASN A 18 -0.98 -5.39 3.88
C ASN A 18 -0.96 -3.98 3.30
N ILE A 19 -0.47 -3.03 4.08
CA ILE A 19 -0.45 -1.62 3.73
C ILE A 19 0.97 -1.09 3.82
N LEU A 20 1.43 -0.44 2.75
CA LEU A 20 2.64 0.35 2.77
C LEU A 20 2.26 1.84 2.82
N ILE A 21 2.86 2.58 3.75
CA ILE A 21 2.69 4.03 3.90
C ILE A 21 4.05 4.67 3.67
N LEU A 22 4.16 5.48 2.61
CA LEU A 22 5.37 6.20 2.27
C LEU A 22 5.22 7.68 2.59
N ASP A 23 6.09 8.20 3.47
CA ASP A 23 6.19 9.61 3.87
C ASP A 23 4.85 10.25 4.27
N ASN A 24 3.88 9.46 4.73
CA ASN A 24 2.50 9.90 4.99
C ASN A 24 1.80 10.57 3.79
N LYS A 25 2.28 10.30 2.57
CA LYS A 25 1.76 10.89 1.31
C LYS A 25 1.19 9.85 0.36
N HIS A 26 1.69 8.62 0.44
CA HIS A 26 1.26 7.56 -0.46
C HIS A 26 0.89 6.31 0.33
N LEU A 27 -0.21 5.70 -0.08
CA LEU A 27 -0.77 4.50 0.50
C LEU A 27 -0.89 3.42 -0.57
N PHE A 28 -0.24 2.29 -0.33
CA PHE A 28 -0.36 1.11 -1.18
C PHE A 28 -1.05 0.01 -0.36
N ILE A 29 -1.99 -0.71 -0.97
CA ILE A 29 -2.87 -1.65 -0.28
C ILE A 29 -2.88 -2.97 -1.04
N LYS A 30 -2.70 -4.09 -0.34
CA LYS A 30 -2.99 -5.44 -0.82
C LYS A 30 -4.04 -6.09 0.08
N SER A 31 -5.10 -6.60 -0.53
CA SER A 31 -6.08 -7.48 0.11
C SER A 31 -5.65 -8.93 0.02
N GLU A 32 -5.50 -9.63 1.14
CA GLU A 32 -5.15 -11.07 1.13
C GLU A 32 -6.32 -11.96 0.65
N LEU A 33 -7.58 -11.53 0.84
CA LEU A 33 -8.75 -12.28 0.39
C LEU A 33 -8.91 -12.23 -1.13
N THR A 34 -8.80 -11.05 -1.72
CA THR A 34 -9.07 -10.83 -3.16
C THR A 34 -7.80 -10.82 -4.00
N ASN A 35 -6.62 -10.80 -3.38
CA ASN A 35 -5.32 -10.57 -4.04
C ASN A 35 -5.30 -9.30 -4.90
N GLU A 36 -6.12 -8.31 -4.55
CA GLU A 36 -6.16 -7.04 -5.26
C GLU A 36 -5.17 -6.04 -4.65
N TYR A 37 -4.47 -5.34 -5.54
CA TYR A 37 -3.54 -4.27 -5.21
C TYR A 37 -4.16 -2.93 -5.57
N ARG A 38 -4.01 -1.93 -4.71
CA ARG A 38 -4.59 -0.60 -4.87
C ARG A 38 -3.66 0.46 -4.34
N PHE A 39 -3.87 1.69 -4.80
CA PHE A 39 -3.10 2.86 -4.40
C PHE A 39 -4.02 4.03 -4.11
N THR A 40 -3.62 4.91 -3.19
CA THR A 40 -4.16 6.27 -3.06
C THR A 40 -3.15 7.22 -2.43
N ASP A 41 -3.25 8.49 -2.78
CA ASP A 41 -2.57 9.63 -2.15
C ASP A 41 -3.54 10.46 -1.27
N SER A 42 -4.71 9.90 -0.93
CA SER A 42 -5.70 10.58 -0.10
C SER A 42 -5.22 10.70 1.34
N GLU A 43 -5.00 11.93 1.79
CA GLU A 43 -4.60 12.26 3.17
C GLU A 43 -5.54 11.68 4.23
N ILE A 44 -6.85 11.66 3.94
CA ILE A 44 -7.87 11.12 4.85
C ILE A 44 -7.64 9.62 5.07
N TRP A 45 -7.45 8.87 3.98
CA TRP A 45 -7.19 7.43 4.07
C TRP A 45 -5.87 7.14 4.78
N ILE A 46 -4.80 7.86 4.44
CA ILE A 46 -3.48 7.72 5.07
C ILE A 46 -3.57 7.98 6.57
N LYS A 47 -4.22 9.07 6.98
CA LYS A 47 -4.43 9.41 8.40
C LYS A 47 -5.22 8.33 9.14
N ASN A 48 -6.25 7.77 8.51
CA ASN A 48 -7.05 6.71 9.11
C ASN A 48 -6.22 5.44 9.33
N PHE A 49 -5.44 5.00 8.34
CA PHE A 49 -4.59 3.81 8.50
C PHE A 49 -3.40 4.02 9.43
N ASN A 50 -2.86 5.24 9.50
CA ASN A 50 -1.85 5.58 10.50
C ASN A 50 -2.37 5.43 11.93
N LYS A 51 -3.62 5.82 12.20
CA LYS A 51 -4.26 5.69 13.52
C LYS A 51 -4.77 4.29 13.83
N GLN A 52 -4.97 3.47 12.81
CA GLN A 52 -5.52 2.14 13.00
C GLN A 52 -4.49 1.24 13.70
N PRO A 53 -4.86 0.57 14.80
CA PRO A 53 -3.99 -0.40 15.43
C PRO A 53 -3.69 -1.52 14.44
N ALA A 54 -2.40 -1.73 14.18
CA ALA A 54 -1.94 -2.81 13.34
C ALA A 54 -1.73 -4.07 14.17
N LYS A 55 -1.93 -5.23 13.55
CA LYS A 55 -1.51 -6.52 14.10
C LYS A 55 0.01 -6.59 14.12
N ASP A 56 0.61 -6.19 13.01
CA ASP A 56 2.06 -6.11 12.82
C ASP A 56 2.41 -4.77 12.16
N GLU A 57 3.46 -4.11 12.64
CA GLU A 57 3.97 -2.85 12.11
C GLU A 57 5.50 -2.88 12.10
N LYS A 58 6.11 -2.45 10.99
CA LYS A 58 7.55 -2.22 10.92
C LYS A 58 7.92 -1.10 9.97
N THR A 59 9.04 -0.47 10.25
CA THR A 59 9.69 0.48 9.35
C THR A 59 10.63 -0.28 8.42
N ILE A 60 10.50 -0.07 7.12
CA ILE A 60 11.41 -0.62 6.10
C ILE A 60 12.55 0.40 5.92
N GLU A 61 13.73 0.09 6.44
CA GLU A 61 14.88 1.01 6.44
C GLU A 61 15.62 1.06 5.10
N LYS A 62 15.55 0.00 4.30
CA LYS A 62 16.24 -0.12 3.01
C LYS A 62 15.27 -0.59 1.93
N PHE A 63 15.05 0.26 0.95
CA PHE A 63 14.28 -0.04 -0.25
C PHE A 63 14.87 0.73 -1.43
N ASP A 64 14.61 0.23 -2.63
CA ASP A 64 15.05 0.86 -3.88
C ASP A 64 14.12 2.03 -4.22
N LEU A 65 14.69 3.19 -4.54
CA LEU A 65 13.92 4.37 -4.90
C LEU A 65 13.22 4.22 -6.25
N GLU A 66 13.83 3.53 -7.21
CA GLU A 66 13.24 3.29 -8.53
C GLU A 66 12.00 2.41 -8.43
N ASP A 67 12.05 1.40 -7.54
CA ASP A 67 10.92 0.54 -7.21
C ASP A 67 9.75 1.37 -6.65
N ILE A 68 10.04 2.28 -5.72
CA ILE A 68 9.03 3.15 -5.11
C ILE A 68 8.43 4.13 -6.13
N ASP A 69 9.27 4.78 -6.94
CA ASP A 69 8.81 5.71 -7.98
C ASP A 69 7.92 4.99 -9.01
N TYR A 70 8.24 3.73 -9.32
CA TYR A 70 7.41 2.88 -10.18
C TYR A 70 6.05 2.59 -9.54
N LEU A 71 6.01 2.20 -8.26
CA LEU A 71 4.77 1.97 -7.53
C LEU A 71 3.88 3.22 -7.50
N ILE A 72 4.46 4.40 -7.28
CA ILE A 72 3.71 5.67 -7.25
C ILE A 72 3.13 5.97 -8.64
N THR A 73 3.95 5.87 -9.68
CA THR A 73 3.54 6.15 -11.07
C THR A 73 2.36 5.26 -11.46
N LYS A 74 2.52 3.93 -11.33
CA LYS A 74 1.45 2.98 -11.65
C LYS A 74 0.24 3.11 -10.73
N GLY A 75 0.47 3.43 -9.46
CA GLY A 75 -0.60 3.72 -8.53
C GLY A 75 -1.49 4.88 -8.99
N LYS A 76 -0.88 5.97 -9.45
CA LYS A 76 -1.57 7.16 -9.96
C LYS A 76 -2.33 6.87 -11.25
N ASP A 77 -1.76 6.08 -12.17
CA ASP A 77 -2.44 5.65 -13.39
C ASP A 77 -3.75 4.89 -13.11
N ASN A 78 -3.86 4.26 -11.93
CA ASN A 78 -5.03 3.48 -11.49
C ASN A 78 -5.96 4.24 -10.53
N LEU A 79 -5.82 5.57 -10.43
CA LEU A 79 -6.76 6.45 -9.74
C LEU A 79 -7.69 7.13 -10.75
N LEU A 80 -8.99 6.82 -10.66
CA LEU A 80 -10.02 7.47 -11.48
C LEU A 80 -10.86 8.39 -10.59
N GLY A 81 -10.43 9.64 -10.49
CA GLY A 81 -10.96 10.59 -9.50
C GLY A 81 -10.68 10.10 -8.08
N LYS A 82 -11.74 9.86 -7.29
CA LYS A 82 -11.62 9.29 -5.92
C LYS A 82 -11.64 7.76 -5.88
N LYS A 83 -11.79 7.09 -7.03
CA LYS A 83 -11.92 5.64 -7.10
C LYS A 83 -10.55 5.00 -7.28
N MET A 84 -10.16 4.16 -6.32
CA MET A 84 -8.99 3.29 -6.42
C MET A 84 -9.34 2.08 -7.29
N LEU A 85 -8.79 1.96 -8.50
CA LEU A 85 -8.98 0.77 -9.32
C LEU A 85 -7.95 -0.32 -8.96
N PRO A 86 -8.28 -1.62 -9.11
CA PRO A 86 -7.29 -2.68 -8.96
C PRO A 86 -6.11 -2.50 -9.93
N ILE A 87 -4.91 -2.72 -9.43
CA ILE A 87 -3.66 -2.68 -10.20
C ILE A 87 -3.29 -4.13 -10.56
N LYS A 88 -3.14 -4.40 -11.86
CA LYS A 88 -2.82 -5.73 -12.41
C LYS A 88 -1.42 -5.78 -13.04
N ASP A 89 -0.64 -4.72 -12.88
CA ASP A 89 0.71 -4.61 -13.42
C ASP A 89 1.65 -5.60 -12.69
N SER A 90 2.30 -6.49 -13.44
CA SER A 90 3.12 -7.57 -12.86
C SER A 90 4.33 -7.04 -12.10
N LYS A 91 5.01 -6.03 -12.63
CA LYS A 91 6.16 -5.40 -11.96
C LYS A 91 5.74 -4.69 -10.68
N TYR A 92 4.59 -4.00 -10.67
CA TYR A 92 4.03 -3.42 -9.45
C TYR A 92 3.83 -4.49 -8.37
N ILE A 93 3.19 -5.61 -8.75
CA ILE A 93 2.91 -6.71 -7.83
C ILE A 93 4.21 -7.29 -7.28
N GLU A 94 5.19 -7.55 -8.14
CA GLU A 94 6.50 -8.07 -7.75
C GLU A 94 7.21 -7.16 -6.72
N ILE A 95 7.25 -5.86 -6.99
CA ILE A 95 7.86 -4.88 -6.09
C ILE A 95 7.12 -4.84 -4.75
N PHE A 96 5.79 -4.80 -4.77
CA PHE A 96 4.99 -4.79 -3.55
C PHE A 96 5.24 -6.06 -2.72
N GLU A 97 5.24 -7.24 -3.35
CA GLU A 97 5.48 -8.52 -2.69
C GLU A 97 6.90 -8.62 -2.12
N LYS A 98 7.89 -8.03 -2.79
CA LYS A 98 9.26 -7.90 -2.27
C LYS A 98 9.26 -7.07 -0.99
N LEU A 99 8.62 -5.90 -0.99
CA LEU A 99 8.60 -5.00 0.16
C LEU A 99 7.91 -5.59 1.39
N ILE A 100 6.82 -6.35 1.24
CA ILE A 100 6.14 -6.95 2.40
C ILE A 100 6.91 -8.12 3.05
N LYS A 101 7.94 -8.65 2.37
CA LYS A 101 8.78 -9.74 2.87
C LYS A 101 10.06 -9.28 3.56
N LEU A 102 10.48 -8.02 3.36
CA LEU A 102 11.59 -7.36 4.07
C LEU A 102 11.19 -7.07 5.49
#